data_AF-A0A0H3ZR88-F1
#
_entry.id   AF-A0A0H3ZR88-F1
#
_cell.length_a   1.000
_cell.length_b   1.000
_cell.length_c   1.000
_cell.angle_alpha   90.00
_cell.angle_beta   90.00
_cell.angle_gamma   90.00
#
_symmetry.space_group_name_H-M   'P 1'
#
loop_
_entity.id
_entity.type
_entity.pdbx_description
1 polymer ?
#
loop_
_entity_poly.entity_id
_entity_poly.type
_entity_poly.pdbx_seq_one_letter_code
_entity_poly.pdbx_strand_id
1 'polypeptide(L)'
;MENPNVMIGEWVMWGSHSLDAYVLRVISETEIYAGYYQNNLKAIGEYFIWDGQAWMRKYQTPDGSYLRGEEAAIVKRGPYSRK
;
A
#
# COMPACT_ATOMS: atom_id res chain seq x y z
N MET A 1 -3.35 2.82 21.76
CA MET A 1 -2.55 2.64 20.54
C MET A 1 -3.14 3.60 19.53
N GLU A 2 -2.37 4.57 19.08
CA GLU A 2 -2.82 5.53 18.07
C GLU A 2 -2.93 4.81 16.74
N ASN A 3 -4.11 4.82 16.15
CA ASN A 3 -4.36 4.29 14.83
C ASN A 3 -3.69 5.23 13.81
N PRO A 4 -2.92 4.75 12.82
CA PRO A 4 -2.31 5.65 11.84
C PRO A 4 -3.42 6.31 11.03
N ASN A 5 -3.64 7.59 11.30
CA ASN A 5 -4.59 8.42 10.56
C ASN A 5 -4.04 8.62 9.14
N VAL A 6 -4.33 7.67 8.25
CA VAL A 6 -3.85 7.62 6.86
C VAL A 6 -4.86 8.24 5.91
N MET A 7 -4.36 8.94 4.90
CA MET A 7 -5.17 9.58 3.87
C MET A 7 -4.89 9.02 2.48
N ILE A 8 -5.88 9.14 1.57
CA ILE A 8 -5.69 8.82 0.15
C ILE A 8 -4.59 9.73 -0.41
N GLY A 9 -3.65 9.12 -1.13
CA GLY A 9 -2.51 9.82 -1.70
C GLY A 9 -1.25 9.81 -0.85
N GLU A 10 -1.29 9.21 0.34
CA GLU A 10 -0.12 9.04 1.19
C GLU A 10 0.64 7.74 0.90
N TRP A 11 1.90 7.71 1.31
CA TRP A 11 2.72 6.50 1.30
C TRP A 11 2.78 5.92 2.70
N VAL A 12 2.51 4.63 2.81
CA VAL A 12 2.61 3.85 4.04
C VAL A 12 3.64 2.75 3.88
N MET A 13 4.25 2.36 4.99
CA MET A 13 5.07 1.15 5.04
C MET A 13 4.20 -0.06 5.37
N TRP A 14 4.44 -1.17 4.67
CA TRP A 14 3.76 -2.44 4.93
C TRP A 14 4.74 -3.61 5.01
N GLY A 15 4.33 -4.64 5.75
CA GLY A 15 5.11 -5.84 5.98
C GLY A 15 6.38 -5.62 6.81
N SER A 16 7.09 -6.72 7.08
CA SER A 16 8.32 -6.71 7.89
C SER A 16 9.53 -6.10 7.18
N HIS A 17 9.46 -5.89 5.88
CA HIS A 17 10.56 -5.35 5.06
C HIS A 17 10.41 -3.87 4.74
N SER A 18 9.48 -3.16 5.39
CA SER A 18 9.26 -1.71 5.19
C SER A 18 9.06 -1.37 3.71
N LEU A 19 8.17 -2.10 3.04
CA LEU A 19 7.86 -1.86 1.64
C LEU A 19 6.92 -0.66 1.54
N ASP A 20 7.16 0.19 0.54
CA ASP A 20 6.33 1.37 0.28
C ASP A 20 5.03 0.95 -0.44
N ALA A 21 3.89 1.42 0.06
CA ALA A 21 2.59 1.29 -0.58
C ALA A 21 1.85 2.65 -0.61
N TYR A 22 1.24 2.95 -1.75
CA TYR A 22 0.50 4.19 -1.99
C TYR A 22 -0.98 3.99 -1.71
N VAL A 23 -1.57 4.79 -0.82
CA VAL A 23 -2.98 4.66 -0.42
C VAL A 23 -3.89 5.14 -1.55
N LEU A 24 -4.62 4.20 -2.14
CA LEU A 24 -5.59 4.46 -3.21
C LEU A 24 -7.00 4.67 -2.67
N ARG A 25 -7.34 4.01 -1.56
CA ARG A 25 -8.63 4.14 -0.87
C ARG A 25 -8.50 3.82 0.61
N VAL A 26 -9.16 4.62 1.46
CA VAL A 26 -9.37 4.31 2.88
C VAL A 26 -10.74 3.64 3.02
N ILE A 27 -10.78 2.45 3.61
CA ILE A 27 -12.02 1.65 3.76
C ILE A 27 -12.56 1.79 5.18
N SER A 28 -11.66 1.72 6.15
CA SER A 28 -11.93 2.01 7.55
C SER A 28 -10.66 2.55 8.21
N GLU A 29 -10.80 2.88 9.49
CA GLU A 29 -9.69 3.20 10.37
C GLU A 29 -8.55 2.17 10.33
N THR A 30 -8.84 0.89 10.15
CA THR A 30 -7.85 -0.19 10.17
C THR A 30 -7.73 -0.93 8.85
N GLU A 31 -8.38 -0.46 7.78
CA GLU A 31 -8.39 -1.13 6.48
C GLU A 31 -8.22 -0.12 5.34
N ILE A 32 -7.26 -0.40 4.46
CA ILE A 32 -6.98 0.40 3.27
C ILE A 32 -6.82 -0.49 2.04
N TYR A 33 -7.02 0.11 0.87
CA TYR A 33 -6.57 -0.45 -0.39
C TYR A 33 -5.40 0.39 -0.89
N ALA A 34 -4.24 -0.23 -1.07
CA ALA A 34 -3.01 0.45 -1.41
C ALA A 34 -2.24 -0.28 -2.52
N GLY A 35 -1.49 0.49 -3.30
CA GLY A 35 -0.69 0.00 -4.42
C GLY A 35 0.80 -0.08 -4.09
N TYR A 36 1.47 -1.17 -4.42
CA TYR A 36 2.92 -1.33 -4.23
C TYR A 36 3.61 -1.88 -5.48
N TYR A 37 4.91 -1.59 -5.61
CA TYR A 37 5.71 -2.06 -6.75
C TYR A 37 6.36 -3.40 -6.46
N GLN A 38 5.77 -4.47 -6.97
CA GLN A 38 6.24 -5.83 -6.76
C GLN A 38 7.38 -6.19 -7.72
N ASN A 39 8.49 -6.64 -7.16
CA ASN A 39 9.65 -7.19 -7.88
C ASN A 39 10.19 -6.29 -9.00
N ASN A 40 10.03 -4.97 -8.88
CA ASN A 40 10.37 -4.00 -9.94
C ASN A 40 9.76 -4.33 -11.31
N LEU A 41 8.60 -5.00 -11.34
CA LEU A 41 7.94 -5.44 -12.57
C LEU A 41 6.48 -5.02 -12.62
N LYS A 42 5.75 -5.15 -11.51
CA LYS A 42 4.29 -5.07 -11.49
C LYS A 42 3.81 -4.11 -10.42
N ALA A 43 2.92 -3.20 -10.79
CA ALA A 43 2.15 -2.40 -9.84
C ALA A 43 0.92 -3.20 -9.42
N ILE A 44 0.83 -3.55 -8.15
CA ILE A 44 -0.23 -4.39 -7.58
C ILE A 44 -0.99 -3.59 -6.54
N GLY A 45 -2.31 -3.59 -6.61
CA GLY A 45 -3.20 -3.06 -5.59
C GLY A 45 -3.74 -4.17 -4.72
N GLU A 46 -3.70 -4.00 -3.41
CA GLU A 46 -4.09 -5.03 -2.45
C GLU A 46 -4.74 -4.41 -1.21
N TYR A 47 -5.53 -5.22 -0.50
CA TYR A 47 -6.14 -4.80 0.76
C TYR A 47 -5.16 -5.02 1.91
N PHE A 48 -5.02 -4.00 2.75
CA PHE A 48 -4.18 -4.03 3.95
C PHE A 48 -5.02 -3.79 5.19
N ILE A 49 -4.64 -4.46 6.26
CA ILE A 49 -5.20 -4.30 7.60
C ILE A 49 -4.10 -3.84 8.56
N TRP A 50 -4.45 -2.93 9.47
CA TRP A 50 -3.56 -2.53 10.56
C TRP A 50 -3.61 -3.56 11.68
N ASP A 51 -2.47 -4.14 12.06
CA ASP A 51 -2.38 -5.14 13.14
C ASP A 51 -2.08 -4.54 14.53
N GLY A 52 -1.99 -3.21 14.62
CA GLY A 52 -1.55 -2.48 15.80
C GLY A 52 -0.09 -2.02 15.75
N GLN A 53 0.70 -2.53 14.81
CA GLN A 53 2.12 -2.21 14.64
C GLN A 53 2.48 -1.81 13.21
N ALA A 54 1.92 -2.50 12.21
CA ALA A 54 2.21 -2.29 10.81
C ALA A 54 0.98 -2.58 9.92
N TRP A 55 1.03 -2.04 8.69
CA TRP A 55 0.10 -2.46 7.65
C TRP A 55 0.51 -3.83 7.13
N MET A 56 -0.43 -4.77 7.16
CA MET A 56 -0.23 -6.14 6.73
C MET A 56 -1.24 -6.50 5.66
N ARG A 57 -0.89 -7.37 4.71
CA ARG A 57 -1.84 -7.83 3.70
C ARG A 57 -3.01 -8.52 4.40
N LYS A 58 -4.24 -8.13 4.03
CA LYS A 58 -5.47 -8.75 4.52
C LYS A 58 -5.58 -10.22 4.09
N TYR A 59 -5.11 -10.52 2.88
CA TYR A 59 -5.14 -11.86 2.29
C TYR A 59 -3.72 -12.40 2.11
N GLN A 60 -3.51 -13.68 2.44
CA GLN A 60 -2.21 -14.34 2.31
C GLN A 60 -1.97 -14.90 0.89
N THR A 61 -3.04 -15.06 0.11
CA THR A 61 -2.99 -15.44 -1.29
C THR A 61 -2.75 -14.21 -2.16
N PRO A 62 -2.12 -14.35 -3.34
CA PRO A 62 -1.99 -13.27 -4.31
C PRO A 62 -3.37 -12.93 -4.89
N ASP A 63 -4.14 -12.13 -4.15
CA ASP A 63 -5.45 -11.60 -4.53
C ASP A 63 -5.34 -10.14 -5.01
N GLY A 64 -4.10 -9.65 -5.14
CA GLY A 64 -3.83 -8.31 -5.62
C GLY A 64 -4.23 -8.13 -7.07
N SER A 65 -4.83 -6.98 -7.37
CA SER A 65 -5.22 -6.59 -8.73
C SER A 65 -4.11 -5.81 -9.42
N TYR A 66 -3.92 -6.06 -10.72
CA TYR A 66 -2.99 -5.25 -11.52
C TYR A 66 -3.50 -3.82 -11.65
N LEU A 67 -2.73 -2.86 -11.15
CA LEU A 67 -3.01 -1.44 -11.34
C LEU A 67 -2.75 -1.04 -12.79
N ARG A 68 -3.46 -0.02 -13.27
CA ARG A 68 -3.32 0.51 -14.63
C ARG A 68 -3.29 2.03 -14.62
N GLY A 69 -2.90 2.62 -15.75
CA GLY A 69 -2.92 4.06 -15.95
C GLY A 69 -2.10 4.82 -14.90
N GLU A 70 -2.70 5.86 -14.34
CA GLU A 70 -2.07 6.77 -13.39
C GLU A 70 -1.64 6.09 -12.09
N GLU A 71 -2.49 5.24 -11.50
CA GLU A 71 -2.19 4.52 -10.25
C GLU A 71 -0.93 3.65 -10.41
N ALA A 72 -0.83 2.93 -11.52
CA ALA A 72 0.35 2.13 -11.83
C ALA A 72 1.60 3.01 -12.03
N ALA A 73 1.45 4.19 -12.62
CA ALA A 73 2.57 5.10 -12.84
C ALA A 73 3.09 5.69 -11.52
N ILE A 74 2.19 6.07 -10.60
CA ILE A 74 2.56 6.57 -9.27
C ILE A 74 3.32 5.49 -8.49
N VAL A 75 2.74 4.29 -8.41
CA VAL A 75 3.33 3.18 -7.66
C VAL A 75 4.71 2.79 -8.19
N LYS A 76 4.90 2.80 -9.52
CA LYS A 76 6.20 2.52 -10.16
C LYS A 76 7.24 3.60 -9.91
N ARG A 77 6.82 4.87 -9.78
CA ARG A 77 7.74 5.98 -9.44
C ARG A 77 8.21 5.90 -7.99
N GLY A 78 7.37 5.34 -7.11
CA GLY A 78 7.65 5.29 -5.67
C GLY A 78 7.43 6.65 -4.99
N PRO A 79 7.63 6.71 -3.67
CA PRO A 79 7.55 7.96 -2.92
C PRO A 79 8.59 8.96 -3.42
N TYR A 80 8.23 10.24 -3.46
CA TYR A 80 9.11 11.33 -3.92
C TYR A 80 10.37 11.52 -3.07
N SER A 81 10.55 10.77 -1.99
CA SER A 81 11.66 10.85 -1.05
C SER A 81 12.38 9.52 -0.88
N ARG A 82 13.50 9.36 -1.60
CA ARG A 82 14.76 8.90 -0.99
C ARG A 82 15.88 9.82 -1.49
N LYS A 83 15.94 11.03 -0.93
CA LYS A 83 17.19 11.79 -0.85
C LYS A 83 17.80 11.56 0.51
#